data_AF-K4LUJ5-F1
#
_entry.id   AF-K4LUJ5-F1
#
_cell.length_a   1.000
_cell.length_b   1.000
_cell.length_c   1.000
_cell.angle_alpha   90.00
_cell.angle_beta   90.00
_cell.angle_gamma   90.00
#
_symmetry.space_group_name_H-M   'P 1'
#
loop_
_entity.id
_entity.type
_entity.pdbx_description
1 polymer ?
#
loop_
_entity_poly.entity_id
_entity_poly.type
_entity_poly.pdbx_seq_one_letter_code
_entity_poly.pdbx_strand_id
1 'polypeptide(L)'
;MLLLLLGLFILTLIFFFVLNFHQIRRGRFVFQWRSFILPFSLSLALLIVDLFLKVALHYALIIFVFVAASCYLLLHLLAKRSKPER
;
A
#
# COMPACT_ATOMS: atom_id res chain seq x y z
N MET A 1 0.94 14.71 7.14
CA MET A 1 0.95 14.15 8.51
C MET A 1 -0.46 14.09 9.13
N LEU A 2 -1.19 15.21 9.17
CA LEU A 2 -2.55 15.26 9.74
C LEU A 2 -3.53 14.27 9.08
N LEU A 3 -3.51 14.14 7.75
CA LEU A 3 -4.40 13.24 7.00
C LEU A 3 -4.16 11.76 7.32
N LEU A 4 -2.91 11.38 7.57
CA LEU A 4 -2.53 10.01 7.97
C LEU A 4 -3.01 9.68 9.38
N LEU A 5 -2.91 10.64 10.31
CA LEU A 5 -3.41 10.50 11.68
C LEU A 5 -4.95 10.39 11.70
N LEU A 6 -5.63 11.19 10.89
CA LEU A 6 -7.09 11.11 10.74
C LEU A 6 -7.50 9.75 10.17
N GLY A 7 -6.80 9.28 9.14
CA GLY A 7 -7.03 7.95 8.55
C GLY A 7 -6.83 6.83 9.57
N LEU A 8 -5.74 6.87 10.34
CA LEU A 8 -5.46 5.90 11.40
C LEU A 8 -6.56 5.88 12.48
N PHE A 9 -7.04 7.06 12.88
CA PHE A 9 -8.11 7.19 13.87
C PHE A 9 -9.42 6.58 13.35
N ILE A 10 -9.83 6.93 12.12
CA ILE A 10 -11.03 6.38 11.48
C ILE A 10 -10.92 4.86 11.33
N LEU A 11 -9.80 4.35 10.84
CA LEU A 11 -9.59 2.91 10.67
C LEU A 11 -9.64 2.17 12.02
N THR A 12 -9.08 2.77 13.07
CA THR A 12 -9.08 2.17 14.41
C THR A 12 -10.49 2.10 14.98
N LEU A 13 -11.31 3.14 14.77
CA LEU A 13 -12.72 3.09 15.13
C LEU A 13 -13.46 2.03 14.33
N ILE A 14 -13.26 1.96 13.01
CA ILE A 14 -13.89 0.94 12.16
C ILE A 14 -13.51 -0.47 12.65
N PHE A 15 -12.22 -0.76 12.84
CA PHE A 15 -11.79 -2.05 13.35
C PHE A 15 -12.32 -2.34 14.75
N PHE A 16 -12.37 -1.33 15.62
CA PHE A 16 -12.93 -1.49 16.94
C PHE A 16 -14.40 -1.89 16.87
N PHE A 17 -15.20 -1.20 16.06
CA PHE A 17 -16.61 -1.53 15.87
C PHE A 17 -16.78 -2.91 15.24
N VAL A 18 -16.01 -3.25 14.20
CA VAL A 18 -16.12 -4.54 13.51
C VAL A 18 -15.75 -5.70 14.44
N LEU A 19 -14.63 -5.59 15.15
CA LEU A 19 -14.13 -6.66 16.04
C LEU A 19 -15.01 -6.84 17.27
N ASN A 20 -15.56 -5.75 17.81
CA ASN A 20 -16.42 -5.80 18.99
C ASN A 20 -17.92 -5.84 18.65
N PHE A 21 -18.30 -5.84 17.36
CA PHE A 21 -19.68 -5.72 16.89
C PHE A 21 -20.59 -6.78 17.54
N HIS A 22 -20.12 -8.02 17.58
CA HIS A 22 -20.87 -9.15 18.12
C HIS A 22 -21.13 -9.01 19.63
N GLN A 23 -20.14 -8.52 20.38
CA GLN A 23 -20.25 -8.33 21.83
C GLN A 23 -21.13 -7.12 22.15
N ILE A 24 -21.00 -6.03 21.38
CA ILE A 24 -21.82 -4.82 21.49
C ILE A 24 -23.29 -5.18 21.23
N ARG A 25 -23.57 -5.92 20.15
CA ARG A 25 -24.94 -6.36 19.81
C ARG A 25 -25.57 -7.25 20.88
N ARG A 26 -24.78 -8.08 21.57
CA ARG A 26 -25.26 -8.95 22.64
C ARG A 26 -25.37 -8.26 24.00
N GLY A 27 -25.03 -6.96 24.11
CA GLY A 27 -25.09 -6.20 25.37
C GLY A 27 -24.10 -6.68 26.44
N ARG A 28 -23.15 -7.56 26.08
CA ARG A 28 -22.14 -8.13 27.01
C ARG A 28 -20.78 -7.47 26.86
N PHE A 29 -20.73 -6.32 26.20
CA PHE A 29 -19.47 -5.62 25.95
C PHE A 29 -18.99 -4.90 27.21
N VAL A 30 -17.84 -5.32 27.71
CA VAL A 30 -17.13 -4.63 28.80
C VAL A 30 -16.02 -3.82 28.17
N PHE A 31 -16.10 -2.49 28.29
CA PHE A 31 -15.11 -1.59 27.74
C PHE A 31 -13.79 -1.76 28.50
N GLN A 32 -12.81 -2.38 27.87
CA GLN A 32 -11.46 -2.54 28.41
C GLN A 32 -10.47 -1.82 27.50
N TRP A 33 -9.45 -1.18 28.08
CA TRP A 33 -8.38 -0.53 27.32
C TRP A 33 -7.69 -1.50 26.34
N ARG A 34 -7.61 -2.79 26.69
CA ARG A 34 -7.10 -3.86 25.83
C ARG A 34 -7.90 -4.02 24.53
N SER A 35 -9.18 -3.69 24.52
CA SER A 35 -10.05 -3.80 23.34
C SER A 35 -9.67 -2.84 22.21
N PHE A 36 -8.81 -1.85 22.47
CA PHE A 36 -8.29 -0.91 21.47
C PHE A 36 -6.94 -1.33 20.87
N ILE A 37 -6.18 -2.19 21.54
CA ILE A 37 -4.83 -2.57 21.12
C ILE A 37 -4.88 -3.28 19.76
N LEU A 38 -5.76 -4.27 19.61
CA LEU A 38 -5.88 -5.05 18.38
C LEU A 38 -6.40 -4.20 17.20
N PRO A 39 -7.49 -3.41 17.34
CA PRO A 39 -7.91 -2.47 16.31
C PRO A 39 -6.82 -1.49 15.89
N PHE A 40 -6.10 -0.92 16.85
CA PHE A 40 -5.04 0.04 16.57
C PHE A 40 -3.86 -0.62 15.83
N SER A 41 -3.46 -1.82 16.26
CA SER A 41 -2.37 -2.57 15.63
C SER A 41 -2.71 -2.96 14.19
N LEU A 42 -3.95 -3.39 13.93
CA LEU A 42 -4.44 -3.65 12.57
C LEU A 42 -4.44 -2.39 11.69
N SER A 43 -4.92 -1.26 12.23
CA SER A 43 -4.90 0.01 11.51
C SER A 43 -3.49 0.44 11.14
N LEU A 44 -2.56 0.31 12.09
CA LEU A 44 -1.15 0.64 11.88
C LEU A 44 -0.53 -0.26 10.82
N ALA A 45 -0.78 -1.57 10.88
CA ALA A 45 -0.29 -2.53 9.90
C ALA A 45 -0.79 -2.20 8.49
N LEU A 46 -2.08 -1.88 8.33
CA LEU A 46 -2.65 -1.47 7.05
C LEU A 46 -2.02 -0.18 6.51
N LEU A 47 -1.79 0.80 7.37
CA LEU A 47 -1.17 2.07 6.98
C LEU A 47 0.28 1.87 6.53
N ILE A 48 1.02 1.00 7.20
CA ILE A 48 2.39 0.63 6.81
C ILE A 48 2.39 -0.10 5.47
N VAL A 49 1.50 -1.07 5.29
CA VAL A 49 1.37 -1.83 4.04
C VAL A 49 0.98 -0.92 2.87
N ASP A 50 0.03 0.01 3.07
CA ASP A 50 -0.37 0.97 2.04
C ASP A 50 0.80 1.89 1.64
N LEU A 51 1.58 2.37 2.62
CA LEU A 51 2.77 3.17 2.35
C LEU A 51 3.82 2.36 1.58
N PHE A 52 4.09 1.14 2.01
CA PHE A 52 5.03 0.25 1.34
C PHE A 52 4.60 -0.05 -0.09
N LEU A 53 3.31 -0.30 -0.31
CA LEU A 53 2.75 -0.57 -1.63
C LEU A 53 2.91 0.63 -2.57
N LYS A 54 2.63 1.84 -2.10
CA LYS A 54 2.82 3.08 -2.88
C LYS A 54 4.27 3.26 -3.32
N VAL A 55 5.20 3.04 -2.38
CA VAL A 55 6.63 3.14 -2.65
C VAL A 55 7.07 2.06 -3.64
N ALA A 56 6.67 0.81 -3.41
CA ALA A 56 6.99 -0.31 -4.29
C ALA A 56 6.46 -0.09 -5.72
N LEU A 57 5.24 0.41 -5.86
CA LEU A 57 4.62 0.70 -7.16
C LEU A 57 5.36 1.83 -7.89
N HIS A 58 5.79 2.86 -7.17
CA HIS A 58 6.60 3.93 -7.73
C HIS A 58 7.94 3.40 -8.29
N TYR A 59 8.66 2.60 -7.50
CA TYR A 59 9.91 1.99 -7.97
C TYR A 59 9.70 1.01 -9.13
N ALA A 60 8.64 0.20 -9.08
CA ALA A 60 8.29 -0.71 -10.18
C ALA A 60 8.05 0.04 -11.49
N LEU A 61 7.39 1.20 -11.44
CA LEU A 61 7.14 2.03 -12.61
C LEU A 61 8.44 2.63 -13.16
N ILE A 62 9.33 3.10 -12.30
CA ILE A 62 10.66 3.59 -12.71
C ILE A 62 11.44 2.49 -13.42
N ILE A 63 11.51 1.30 -12.81
CA ILE A 63 12.20 0.14 -13.39
C ILE A 63 11.60 -0.21 -14.76
N PHE A 64 10.26 -0.22 -14.85
CA PHE A 64 9.57 -0.48 -16.11
C PHE A 64 9.97 0.52 -17.21
N VAL A 65 10.01 1.82 -16.91
CA VAL A 65 10.43 2.85 -17.87
C VAL A 65 11.88 2.63 -18.32
N PHE A 66 12.80 2.33 -17.38
CA PHE A 66 14.20 2.05 -17.71
C PHE A 66 14.35 0.83 -18.62
N VAL A 67 13.63 -0.25 -18.32
CA VAL A 67 13.64 -1.47 -19.14
C VAL A 67 13.09 -1.20 -20.53
N ALA A 68 11.97 -0.48 -20.64
CA ALA A 68 11.36 -0.12 -21.92
C ALA A 68 12.30 0.76 -22.77
N ALA A 69 12.92 1.78 -22.16
CA ALA A 69 13.90 2.63 -22.84
C ALA A 69 15.12 1.84 -23.31
N SER A 70 15.63 0.94 -22.47
CA SER A 70 16.76 0.07 -22.81
C SER A 70 16.42 -0.86 -23.99
N CYS A 71 15.22 -1.43 -23.99
CA CYS A 71 14.73 -2.28 -25.07
C CYS A 71 14.61 -1.49 -26.39
N TYR A 72 14.03 -0.30 -26.35
CA TYR A 72 13.91 0.58 -27.51
C TYR A 72 15.29 0.96 -28.08
N LEU A 73 16.23 1.33 -27.21
CA LEU A 73 17.59 1.70 -27.59
C LEU A 73 18.32 0.51 -28.23
N LEU A 74 18.20 -0.68 -27.63
CA LEU A 74 18.77 -1.90 -28.18
C LEU A 74 18.19 -2.22 -29.57
N LEU A 75 16.87 -2.12 -29.74
CA LEU A 75 16.21 -2.35 -31.03
C LEU A 75 16.70 -1.35 -32.09
N HIS A 76 16.82 -0.08 -31.73
CA HIS A 76 17.34 0.95 -32.63
C HIS A 76 18.81 0.69 -33.01
N LEU A 77 19.65 0.26 -32.08
CA LEU A 77 21.05 -0.09 -32.37
C LEU A 77 21.15 -1.28 -33.33
N LEU A 78 20.35 -2.33 -33.11
CA LEU A 78 20.28 -3.49 -33.99
C LEU A 78 19.78 -3.09 -35.39
N ALA A 79 18.72 -2.28 -35.47
CA ALA A 79 18.19 -1.78 -36.74
C ALA A 79 19.25 -0.95 -37.50
N LYS A 80 19.99 -0.08 -36.80
CA LYS A 80 21.08 0.72 -37.38
C LYS A 80 22.22 -0.16 -37.89
N ARG A 81 22.57 -1.24 -37.16
CA ARG A 81 23.59 -2.21 -37.58
C ARG A 81 23.15 -3.07 -38.77
N SER A 82 21.84 -3.28 -38.95
CA SER A 82 21.27 -4.11 -40.02
C SER A 82 21.17 -3.41 -41.38
N LYS A 83 21.30 -2.08 -41.43
CA LYS A 83 21.42 -1.36 -42.70
C LYS A 83 22.85 -1.58 -43.24
N PRO A 84 23.04 -2.31 -44.35
CA PRO A 84 24.35 -2.36 -44.98
C PRO A 84 24.67 -0.95 -45.47
N GLU A 85 25.83 -0.43 -45.08
CA GLU A 85 26.44 0.73 -45.71
C GLU A 85 26.43 0.49 -47.23
N ARG A 86 25.63 1.30 -47.94
CA ARG A 86 25.73 1.49 -49.39
C ARG A 86 26.32 2.86 -49.62
#